data_AF-A0A925F3H9-F1
#
_entry.id   AF-A0A925F3H9-F1
#
_cell.length_a   1.000
_cell.length_b   1.000
_cell.length_c   1.000
_cell.angle_alpha   90.00
_cell.angle_beta   90.00
_cell.angle_gamma   90.00
#
_symmetry.space_group_name_H-M   'P 1'
#
loop_
_entity.id
_entity.type
_entity.pdbx_description
1 polymer ?
#
loop_
_entity_poly.entity_id
_entity_poly.type
_entity_poly.pdbx_seq_one_letter_code
_entity_poly.pdbx_strand_id
1 'polypeptide(L)'
;MIDILTPLLQSPKLQEHFSKLKDYIKEEQQKRKDFYDFVTEDMKAEFINGEVIIHSPITDEHESASFDLASLMHIYTVAKKLGRVTHEKLMIALTRNNYEPDICFFSAAKARKFKEGQKLFPSPDFIAEIISRSTEKIDRGVKFEDYALHGVKEYWIIDPRHKTIEKYLLVNKKYELEEKLVHGDISSKVVKGFTIPVKAIFDKTQFAKTMATISNK
;
A
#
# COMPACT_ATOMS: atom_id res chain seq x y z
N MET A 1 -13.40 17.54 -11.77
CA MET A 1 -12.58 16.62 -12.58
C MET A 1 -12.41 17.32 -13.91
N ILE A 2 -11.18 17.61 -14.35
CA ILE A 2 -11.00 18.17 -15.69
C ILE A 2 -11.42 17.07 -16.66
N ASP A 3 -12.40 17.35 -17.50
CA ASP A 3 -12.86 16.41 -18.50
C ASP A 3 -11.81 16.33 -19.62
N ILE A 4 -10.92 15.35 -19.51
CA ILE A 4 -9.89 15.07 -20.51
C ILE A 4 -10.47 14.50 -21.81
N LEU A 5 -11.71 13.99 -21.78
CA LEU A 5 -12.32 13.33 -22.92
C LEU A 5 -12.90 14.35 -23.90
N THR A 6 -13.54 15.42 -23.41
CA THR A 6 -14.11 16.47 -24.27
C THR A 6 -13.12 17.01 -25.32
N PRO A 7 -11.91 17.51 -24.98
CA PRO A 7 -10.98 18.00 -25.99
C PRO A 7 -10.47 16.91 -26.93
N LEU A 8 -10.34 15.66 -26.44
CA LEU A 8 -9.93 14.53 -27.27
C LEU A 8 -11.01 14.17 -28.31
N LEU A 9 -12.27 14.12 -27.89
CA LEU A 9 -13.43 13.79 -28.72
C LEU A 9 -13.73 14.87 -29.77
N GLN A 10 -13.42 16.13 -29.47
CA GLN A 10 -13.57 17.25 -30.41
C GLN A 10 -12.40 17.38 -31.39
N SER A 11 -11.30 16.66 -31.18
CA SER A 11 -10.13 16.73 -32.05
C SER A 11 -10.37 16.02 -33.39
N PRO A 12 -10.09 16.66 -34.55
CA PRO A 12 -10.11 15.97 -35.84
C PRO A 12 -9.05 14.86 -35.93
N LYS A 13 -8.07 14.85 -35.01
CA LYS A 13 -7.03 13.82 -34.88
C LYS A 13 -7.42 12.69 -33.92
N LEU A 14 -8.70 12.59 -33.50
CA LEU A 14 -9.16 11.57 -32.55
C LEU A 14 -8.68 10.15 -32.88
N GLN A 15 -8.78 9.72 -34.14
CA GLN A 15 -8.33 8.39 -34.55
C GLN A 15 -6.81 8.21 -34.42
N GLU A 16 -6.02 9.25 -34.76
CA GLU A 16 -4.56 9.22 -34.59
C GLU A 16 -4.18 9.14 -33.10
N HIS A 17 -4.82 9.94 -32.25
CA HIS A 17 -4.61 9.89 -30.80
C HIS A 17 -4.99 8.53 -30.21
N PHE A 18 -6.11 7.95 -30.66
CA PHE A 18 -6.56 6.65 -30.21
C PHE A 18 -5.62 5.52 -30.65
N SER A 19 -5.09 5.58 -31.87
CA SER A 19 -4.06 4.64 -32.34
C SER A 19 -2.80 4.72 -31.49
N LYS A 20 -2.28 5.93 -31.27
CA LYS A 20 -1.11 6.16 -30.41
C LYS A 20 -1.31 5.64 -28.99
N LEU A 21 -2.49 5.85 -28.42
CA LEU A 21 -2.82 5.35 -27.09
C LEU A 21 -2.87 3.81 -27.05
N LYS A 22 -3.42 3.16 -28.08
CA LYS A 22 -3.41 1.70 -28.20
C LYS A 22 -1.99 1.14 -28.28
N ASP A 23 -1.14 1.75 -29.10
CA ASP A 23 0.25 1.33 -29.24
C ASP A 23 1.01 1.48 -27.93
N TYR A 24 0.83 2.62 -27.23
CA TYR A 24 1.40 2.85 -25.92
C TYR A 24 0.94 1.80 -24.88
N ILE A 25 -0.37 1.51 -24.81
CA ILE A 25 -0.89 0.49 -23.88
C ILE A 25 -0.31 -0.89 -24.21
N LYS A 26 -0.15 -1.23 -25.49
CA LYS A 26 0.45 -2.50 -25.91
C LYS A 26 1.91 -2.60 -25.49
N GLU A 27 2.69 -1.54 -25.68
CA GLU A 27 4.08 -1.47 -25.23
C GLU A 27 4.18 -1.57 -23.70
N GLU A 28 3.34 -0.84 -22.97
CA GLU A 28 3.27 -0.89 -21.51
C GLU A 28 2.96 -2.31 -20.99
N GLN A 29 2.02 -3.01 -21.63
CA GLN A 29 1.72 -4.40 -21.30
C GLN A 29 2.90 -5.33 -21.55
N GLN A 30 3.70 -5.08 -22.58
CA GLN A 30 4.91 -5.86 -22.83
C GLN A 30 5.96 -5.57 -21.76
N LYS A 31 6.23 -4.29 -21.45
CA LYS A 31 7.14 -3.89 -20.37
C LYS A 31 6.74 -4.50 -19.02
N ARG A 32 5.44 -4.59 -18.74
CA ARG A 32 4.92 -5.22 -17.52
C ARG A 32 5.19 -6.72 -17.47
N LYS A 33 5.15 -7.42 -18.61
CA LYS A 33 5.55 -8.83 -18.69
C LYS A 33 7.05 -8.98 -18.47
N ASP A 34 7.84 -8.16 -19.15
CA ASP A 34 9.30 -8.16 -19.02
C ASP A 34 9.72 -7.86 -17.57
N PHE A 35 8.98 -6.98 -16.88
CA PHE A 35 9.15 -6.72 -15.45
C PHE A 35 8.99 -7.98 -14.58
N TYR A 36 8.01 -8.85 -14.88
CA TYR A 36 7.83 -10.09 -14.12
C TYR A 36 8.96 -11.10 -14.33
N ASP A 37 9.60 -11.08 -15.50
CA ASP A 37 10.76 -11.93 -15.80
C ASP A 37 12.06 -11.33 -15.20
N PHE A 38 12.10 -10.00 -15.05
CA PHE A 38 13.23 -9.26 -14.48
C PHE A 38 13.29 -9.33 -12.95
N VAL A 39 12.15 -9.20 -12.27
CA VAL A 39 12.11 -9.09 -10.81
C VAL A 39 12.41 -10.44 -10.14
N THR A 40 13.37 -10.44 -9.24
CA THR A 40 13.74 -11.62 -8.43
C THR A 40 13.37 -11.40 -6.97
N GLU A 41 13.40 -12.49 -6.17
CA GLU A 41 13.08 -12.44 -4.74
C GLU A 41 14.04 -11.53 -3.93
N ASP A 42 15.23 -11.24 -4.45
CA ASP A 42 16.22 -10.39 -3.81
C ASP A 42 15.97 -8.89 -4.05
N MET A 43 15.16 -8.55 -5.04
CA MET A 43 14.87 -7.17 -5.43
C MET A 43 13.59 -6.66 -4.75
N LYS A 44 13.55 -5.36 -4.40
CA LYS A 44 12.30 -4.65 -4.07
C LYS A 44 12.02 -3.70 -5.23
N ALA A 45 11.01 -4.01 -6.03
CA ALA A 45 10.74 -3.31 -7.27
C ALA A 45 9.25 -3.22 -7.57
N GLU A 46 8.85 -2.09 -8.15
CA GLU A 46 7.47 -1.80 -8.49
C GLU A 46 7.34 -1.45 -9.99
N PHE A 47 6.17 -1.67 -10.56
CA PHE A 47 5.86 -1.27 -11.92
C PHE A 47 4.79 -0.18 -11.90
N ILE A 48 5.19 1.06 -12.22
CA ILE A 48 4.35 2.24 -12.05
C ILE A 48 4.30 3.01 -13.36
N ASN A 49 3.11 3.10 -13.96
CA ASN A 49 2.82 3.86 -15.19
C ASN A 49 3.78 3.54 -16.35
N GLY A 50 4.15 2.26 -16.50
CA GLY A 50 5.02 1.80 -17.58
C GLY A 50 6.51 1.73 -17.24
N GLU A 51 6.90 2.15 -16.04
CA GLU A 51 8.30 2.21 -15.59
C GLU A 51 8.57 1.24 -14.45
N VAL A 52 9.78 0.68 -14.43
CA VAL A 52 10.28 -0.14 -13.32
C VAL A 52 10.95 0.76 -12.30
N ILE A 53 10.45 0.77 -11.07
CA ILE A 53 10.98 1.54 -9.96
C ILE A 53 11.71 0.59 -9.02
N ILE A 54 13.03 0.74 -8.92
CA ILE A 54 13.88 -0.05 -8.02
C ILE A 54 14.13 0.77 -6.76
N HIS A 55 13.84 0.19 -5.59
CA HIS A 55 13.99 0.87 -4.32
C HIS A 55 15.42 0.77 -3.79
N SER A 56 15.91 1.88 -3.23
CA SER A 56 17.19 1.92 -2.51
C SER A 56 17.05 1.32 -1.11
N PRO A 57 18.16 0.96 -0.44
CA PRO A 57 18.13 0.54 0.95
C PRO A 57 17.41 1.55 1.84
N ILE A 58 16.61 1.04 2.78
CA ILE A 58 15.84 1.83 3.76
C ILE A 58 16.71 2.15 4.99
N THR A 59 16.29 3.16 5.78
CA THR A 59 16.94 3.46 7.06
C THR A 59 16.47 2.52 8.17
N ASP A 60 17.24 2.45 9.27
CA ASP A 60 16.86 1.66 10.45
C ASP A 60 15.53 2.13 11.04
N GLU A 61 15.26 3.44 11.06
CA GLU A 61 13.99 3.97 11.58
C GLU A 61 12.80 3.55 10.73
N HIS A 62 12.97 3.45 9.41
CA HIS A 62 11.94 2.95 8.50
C HIS A 62 11.69 1.46 8.74
N GLU A 63 12.74 0.65 8.73
CA GLU A 63 12.65 -0.80 8.98
C GLU A 63 11.97 -1.07 10.31
N SER A 64 12.42 -0.39 11.37
CA SER A 64 11.97 -0.59 12.74
C SER A 64 10.50 -0.23 12.91
N ALA A 65 10.04 0.89 12.33
CA ALA A 65 8.63 1.27 12.36
C ALA A 65 7.74 0.32 11.55
N SER A 66 8.21 -0.10 10.36
CA SER A 66 7.54 -1.07 9.49
C SER A 66 7.38 -2.42 10.19
N PHE A 67 8.47 -2.97 10.73
CA PHE A 67 8.50 -4.25 11.42
C PHE A 67 7.67 -4.26 12.70
N ASP A 68 7.77 -3.21 13.52
CA ASP A 68 6.99 -3.10 14.76
C ASP A 68 5.48 -3.06 14.49
N LEU A 69 5.05 -2.27 13.50
CA LEU A 69 3.64 -2.22 13.12
C LEU A 69 3.17 -3.57 12.56
N ALA A 70 3.92 -4.15 11.64
CA ALA A 70 3.60 -5.43 11.02
C ALA A 70 3.48 -6.54 12.09
N SER A 71 4.37 -6.56 13.07
CA SER A 71 4.37 -7.52 14.18
C SER A 71 3.11 -7.40 15.04
N LEU A 72 2.78 -6.18 15.48
CA LEU A 72 1.58 -5.91 16.27
C LEU A 72 0.30 -6.29 15.51
N MET A 73 0.20 -5.89 14.24
CA MET A 73 -0.94 -6.22 13.38
C MET A 73 -1.05 -7.72 13.15
N HIS A 74 0.06 -8.42 12.91
CA HIS A 74 0.09 -9.86 12.66
C HIS A 74 -0.43 -10.63 13.87
N ILE A 75 0.14 -10.37 15.05
CA ILE A 75 -0.26 -11.04 16.29
C ILE A 75 -1.74 -10.83 16.59
N TYR A 76 -2.21 -9.57 16.48
CA TYR A 76 -3.63 -9.26 16.66
C TYR A 76 -4.53 -10.01 15.68
N THR A 77 -4.17 -9.95 14.40
CA THR A 77 -4.95 -10.54 13.30
C THR A 77 -5.06 -12.05 13.44
N VAL A 78 -3.98 -12.72 13.82
CA VAL A 78 -3.95 -14.17 14.07
C VAL A 78 -4.80 -14.53 15.28
N ALA A 79 -4.61 -13.84 16.42
CA ALA A 79 -5.35 -14.09 17.64
C ALA A 79 -6.88 -13.95 17.44
N LYS A 80 -7.30 -12.96 16.65
CA LYS A 80 -8.72 -12.68 16.36
C LYS A 80 -9.25 -13.35 15.10
N LYS A 81 -8.43 -14.13 14.39
CA LYS A 81 -8.79 -14.82 13.12
C LYS A 81 -9.36 -13.87 12.05
N LEU A 82 -8.84 -12.64 11.97
CA LEU A 82 -9.39 -11.58 11.12
C LEU A 82 -8.94 -11.66 9.67
N GLY A 83 -7.81 -12.32 9.40
CA GLY A 83 -7.22 -12.33 8.06
C GLY A 83 -5.74 -12.65 8.06
N ARG A 84 -5.02 -12.03 7.12
CA ARG A 84 -3.58 -12.19 6.93
C ARG A 84 -2.93 -10.81 6.79
N VAL A 85 -1.85 -10.61 7.54
CA VAL A 85 -0.94 -9.47 7.40
C VAL A 85 0.29 -9.92 6.62
N THR A 86 0.81 -9.08 5.75
CA THR A 86 2.07 -9.29 5.01
C THR A 86 2.95 -8.05 5.08
N HIS A 87 4.25 -8.24 4.90
CA HIS A 87 5.29 -7.24 5.14
C HIS A 87 6.34 -7.25 4.01
N GLU A 88 6.77 -6.06 3.59
CA GLU A 88 7.87 -5.69 2.66
C GLU A 88 7.81 -6.18 1.20
N LYS A 89 7.63 -7.48 0.93
CA LYS A 89 7.87 -8.08 -0.41
C LYS A 89 6.65 -8.76 -1.04
N LEU A 90 5.45 -8.39 -0.61
CA LEU A 90 4.24 -8.92 -1.24
C LEU A 90 3.85 -8.04 -2.43
N MET A 91 3.91 -8.60 -3.65
CA MET A 91 3.50 -7.87 -4.84
C MET A 91 1.99 -7.91 -5.06
N ILE A 92 1.34 -6.74 -4.98
CA ILE A 92 -0.05 -6.57 -5.40
C ILE A 92 -0.10 -6.19 -6.89
N ALA A 93 -1.00 -6.83 -7.63
CA ALA A 93 -1.23 -6.56 -9.04
C ALA A 93 -2.56 -5.81 -9.20
N LEU A 94 -2.47 -4.52 -9.51
CA LEU A 94 -3.63 -3.68 -9.84
C LEU A 94 -3.83 -3.64 -11.36
N THR A 95 -4.85 -2.92 -11.82
CA THR A 95 -5.24 -2.91 -13.24
C THR A 95 -4.08 -2.51 -14.15
N ARG A 96 -3.36 -1.44 -13.79
CA ARG A 96 -2.22 -0.92 -14.56
C ARG A 96 -0.87 -1.19 -13.90
N ASN A 97 -0.82 -1.05 -12.58
CA ASN A 97 0.43 -1.01 -11.81
C ASN A 97 0.64 -2.27 -10.95
N ASN A 98 1.88 -2.50 -10.54
CA ASN A 98 2.27 -3.47 -9.52
C ASN A 98 3.03 -2.75 -8.41
N TYR A 99 2.63 -3.01 -7.17
CA TYR A 99 3.22 -2.39 -6.00
C TYR A 99 3.68 -3.44 -5.01
N GLU A 100 4.66 -3.09 -4.18
CA GLU A 100 5.12 -3.86 -3.03
C GLU A 100 4.96 -2.99 -1.78
N PRO A 101 3.71 -2.83 -1.27
CA PRO A 101 3.45 -1.97 -0.13
C PRO A 101 4.11 -2.53 1.12
N ASP A 102 4.60 -1.66 1.99
CA ASP A 102 5.36 -2.10 3.16
C ASP A 102 4.55 -3.02 4.07
N ILE A 103 3.26 -2.72 4.28
CA ILE A 103 2.35 -3.57 5.06
C ILE A 103 1.00 -3.66 4.36
N CYS A 104 0.53 -4.89 4.18
CA CYS A 104 -0.83 -5.16 3.70
C CYS A 104 -1.62 -5.97 4.72
N PHE A 105 -2.93 -5.70 4.81
CA PHE A 105 -3.88 -6.61 5.44
C PHE A 105 -4.96 -7.06 4.46
N PHE A 106 -5.19 -8.37 4.46
CA PHE A 106 -6.24 -9.03 3.71
C PHE A 106 -7.22 -9.67 4.69
N SER A 107 -8.50 -9.32 4.60
CA SER A 107 -9.55 -9.96 5.39
C SER A 107 -9.55 -11.48 5.17
N ALA A 108 -10.06 -12.22 6.16
CA ALA A 108 -10.16 -13.68 6.07
C ALA A 108 -10.86 -14.17 4.79
N ALA A 109 -11.86 -13.42 4.31
CA ALA A 109 -12.56 -13.73 3.06
C ALA A 109 -11.67 -13.59 1.81
N LYS A 110 -10.75 -12.61 1.77
CA LYS A 110 -9.75 -12.48 0.70
C LYS A 110 -8.64 -13.51 0.86
N ALA A 111 -8.07 -13.64 2.05
CA ALA A 111 -6.92 -14.50 2.33
C ALA A 111 -7.20 -15.99 2.07
N ARG A 112 -8.43 -16.47 2.28
CA ARG A 112 -8.84 -17.86 1.96
C ARG A 112 -8.75 -18.21 0.48
N LYS A 113 -8.69 -17.23 -0.41
CA LYS A 113 -8.55 -17.43 -1.87
C LYS A 113 -7.09 -17.55 -2.31
N PHE A 114 -6.15 -17.35 -1.40
CA PHE A 114 -4.73 -17.42 -1.72
C PHE A 114 -4.31 -18.86 -1.98
N LYS A 115 -3.40 -19.00 -2.93
CA LYS A 115 -2.86 -20.29 -3.35
C LYS A 115 -1.40 -20.42 -2.91
N GLU A 116 -0.98 -21.66 -2.71
CA GLU A 116 0.44 -21.97 -2.53
C GLU A 116 1.25 -21.53 -3.77
N GLY A 117 2.44 -20.98 -3.56
CA GLY A 117 3.29 -20.47 -4.64
C GLY A 117 2.78 -19.20 -5.34
N GLN A 118 1.70 -18.58 -4.85
CA GLN A 118 1.17 -17.34 -5.43
C GLN A 118 2.16 -16.18 -5.28
N LYS A 119 2.49 -15.54 -6.40
CA LYS A 119 3.39 -14.37 -6.45
C LYS A 119 2.67 -13.03 -6.54
N LEU A 120 1.53 -12.99 -7.23
CA LEU A 120 0.75 -11.78 -7.48
C LEU A 120 -0.54 -11.81 -6.67
N PHE A 121 -0.78 -10.76 -5.88
CA PHE A 121 -1.92 -10.67 -4.96
C PHE A 121 -2.93 -9.61 -5.42
N PRO A 122 -4.23 -9.78 -5.08
CA PRO A 122 -5.24 -8.77 -5.38
C PRO A 122 -5.04 -7.52 -4.51
N SER A 123 -5.84 -6.48 -4.76
CA SER A 123 -5.92 -5.32 -3.87
C SER A 123 -6.25 -5.72 -2.41
N PRO A 124 -5.46 -5.29 -1.41
CA PRO A 124 -5.70 -5.56 0.01
C PRO A 124 -6.91 -4.80 0.55
N ASP A 125 -7.33 -5.09 1.79
CA ASP A 125 -8.35 -4.30 2.47
C ASP A 125 -7.75 -3.06 3.14
N PHE A 126 -6.50 -3.14 3.57
CA PHE A 126 -5.74 -2.07 4.24
C PHE A 126 -4.28 -2.08 3.76
N ILE A 127 -3.69 -0.90 3.65
CA ILE A 127 -2.26 -0.70 3.38
C ILE A 127 -1.68 0.29 4.40
N ALA A 128 -0.46 0.07 4.86
CA ALA A 128 0.38 1.11 5.44
C ALA A 128 1.69 1.23 4.65
N GLU A 129 2.07 2.46 4.30
CA GLU A 129 3.36 2.79 3.67
C GLU A 129 4.17 3.62 4.67
N ILE A 130 5.44 3.27 4.82
CA ILE A 130 6.39 3.98 5.65
C ILE A 130 7.16 4.90 4.70
N ILE A 131 6.92 6.20 4.79
CA ILE A 131 7.49 7.14 3.83
C ILE A 131 8.96 7.45 4.15
N SER A 132 9.72 7.59 3.07
CA SER A 132 11.08 8.14 3.07
C SER A 132 11.14 9.36 2.14
N ARG A 133 12.26 10.08 2.13
CA ARG A 133 12.46 11.21 1.21
C ARG A 133 12.30 10.81 -0.26
N SER A 134 12.63 9.57 -0.62
CA SER A 134 12.56 9.08 -2.00
C SER A 134 11.17 8.57 -2.39
N THR A 135 10.39 8.07 -1.44
CA THR A 135 9.09 7.42 -1.73
C THR A 135 7.89 8.33 -1.47
N GLU A 136 8.02 9.33 -0.60
CA GLU A 136 6.90 10.19 -0.16
C GLU A 136 6.06 10.74 -1.33
N LYS A 137 6.71 11.22 -2.40
CA LYS A 137 6.00 11.76 -3.56
C LYS A 137 5.12 10.71 -4.26
N ILE A 138 5.57 9.46 -4.32
CA ILE A 138 4.86 8.35 -4.96
C ILE A 138 3.74 7.85 -4.04
N ASP A 139 4.03 7.66 -2.76
CA ASP A 139 3.10 7.16 -1.74
C ASP A 139 1.93 8.13 -1.48
N ARG A 140 2.17 9.45 -1.61
CA ARG A 140 1.16 10.50 -1.54
C ARG A 140 0.54 10.88 -2.90
N GLY A 141 1.05 10.30 -3.98
CA GLY A 141 0.65 10.63 -5.35
C GLY A 141 -0.05 9.46 -6.03
N VAL A 142 0.64 8.84 -6.98
CA VAL A 142 0.07 7.78 -7.82
C VAL A 142 -0.44 6.58 -7.01
N LYS A 143 0.29 6.14 -5.98
CA LYS A 143 -0.16 5.03 -5.13
C LYS A 143 -1.42 5.39 -4.36
N PHE A 144 -1.47 6.59 -3.78
CA PHE A 144 -2.62 7.11 -3.05
C PHE A 144 -3.90 7.05 -3.89
N GLU A 145 -3.84 7.54 -5.13
CA GLU A 145 -4.97 7.49 -6.05
C GLU A 145 -5.29 6.06 -6.50
N ASP A 146 -4.29 5.27 -6.87
CA ASP A 146 -4.51 3.93 -7.43
C ASP A 146 -5.05 2.94 -6.38
N TYR A 147 -4.59 3.02 -5.14
CA TYR A 147 -5.12 2.25 -4.01
C TYR A 147 -6.60 2.59 -3.76
N ALA A 148 -6.97 3.88 -3.80
CA ALA A 148 -8.35 4.32 -3.64
C ALA A 148 -9.24 3.81 -4.78
N LEU A 149 -8.77 3.89 -6.04
CA LEU A 149 -9.48 3.36 -7.21
C LEU A 149 -9.71 1.85 -7.12
N HIS A 150 -8.78 1.13 -6.49
CA HIS A 150 -8.83 -0.32 -6.31
C HIS A 150 -9.43 -0.76 -4.96
N GLY A 151 -10.10 0.14 -4.25
CA GLY A 151 -10.95 -0.21 -3.11
C GLY A 151 -10.20 -0.62 -1.84
N VAL A 152 -8.93 -0.22 -1.70
CA VAL A 152 -8.24 -0.28 -0.41
C VAL A 152 -8.98 0.67 0.54
N LYS A 153 -9.52 0.12 1.64
CA LYS A 153 -10.54 0.82 2.45
C LYS A 153 -9.94 1.79 3.45
N GLU A 154 -8.72 1.52 3.87
CA GLU A 154 -7.98 2.32 4.83
C GLU A 154 -6.51 2.31 4.44
N TYR A 155 -5.91 3.49 4.47
CA TYR A 155 -4.53 3.72 4.05
C TYR A 155 -3.80 4.54 5.09
N TRP A 156 -2.69 4.02 5.59
CA TRP A 156 -1.84 4.71 6.54
C TRP A 156 -0.56 5.19 5.87
N ILE A 157 -0.22 6.46 6.09
CA ILE A 157 1.09 7.02 5.76
C ILE A 157 1.82 7.28 7.06
N ILE A 158 2.97 6.63 7.23
CA ILE A 158 3.77 6.67 8.46
C ILE A 158 5.06 7.41 8.16
N ASP A 159 5.34 8.46 8.91
CA ASP A 159 6.59 9.21 8.83
C ASP A 159 7.46 8.91 10.04
N PRO A 160 8.52 8.08 9.91
CA PRO A 160 9.43 7.77 11.02
C PRO A 160 10.21 8.97 11.53
N ARG A 161 10.51 9.94 10.66
CA ARG A 161 11.30 11.13 11.00
C ARG A 161 10.50 12.07 11.90
N HIS A 162 9.22 12.26 11.59
CA HIS A 162 8.33 13.11 12.38
C HIS A 162 7.46 12.32 13.37
N LYS A 163 7.66 10.99 13.46
CA LYS A 163 6.93 10.07 14.35
C LYS A 163 5.42 10.27 14.26
N THR A 164 4.91 10.37 13.04
CA THR A 164 3.52 10.70 12.75
C THR A 164 2.86 9.59 11.96
N ILE A 165 1.58 9.33 12.24
CA ILE A 165 0.74 8.46 11.41
C ILE A 165 -0.43 9.28 10.89
N GLU A 166 -0.63 9.26 9.57
CA GLU A 166 -1.81 9.77 8.90
C GLU A 166 -2.69 8.61 8.48
N LYS A 167 -3.97 8.67 8.85
CA LYS A 167 -4.97 7.66 8.56
C LYS A 167 -5.99 8.21 7.58
N TYR A 168 -6.11 7.55 6.46
CA TYR A 168 -7.05 7.88 5.41
C TYR A 168 -8.11 6.80 5.26
N LEU A 169 -9.36 7.20 5.07
CA LEU A 169 -10.47 6.30 4.78
C LEU A 169 -10.98 6.49 3.36
N LEU A 170 -11.35 5.40 2.72
CA LEU A 170 -11.94 5.43 1.39
C LEU A 170 -13.38 5.92 1.43
N VAL A 171 -13.65 7.06 0.81
CA VAL A 171 -14.97 7.67 0.62
C VAL A 171 -15.14 7.99 -0.86
N ASN A 172 -16.16 7.42 -1.52
CA ASN A 172 -16.47 7.66 -2.93
C ASN A 172 -15.26 7.52 -3.89
N LYS A 173 -14.46 6.45 -3.72
CA LYS A 173 -13.22 6.16 -4.48
C LYS A 173 -12.09 7.19 -4.31
N LYS A 174 -12.15 7.99 -3.26
CA LYS A 174 -11.08 8.91 -2.87
C LYS A 174 -10.78 8.71 -1.39
N TYR A 175 -9.56 9.04 -1.00
CA TYR A 175 -9.21 9.05 0.40
C TYR A 175 -9.51 10.40 1.03
N GLU A 176 -10.09 10.35 2.22
CA GLU A 176 -10.26 11.49 3.11
C GLU A 176 -9.40 11.26 4.36
N LEU A 177 -8.67 12.28 4.79
CA LEU A 177 -7.88 12.23 6.02
C LEU A 177 -8.85 12.16 7.21
N GLU A 178 -8.78 11.07 7.98
CA GLU A 178 -9.56 10.93 9.22
C GLU A 178 -8.77 11.52 10.39
N GLU A 179 -7.50 11.12 10.54
CA GLU A 179 -6.68 11.48 11.70
C GLU A 179 -5.21 11.66 11.29
N LYS A 180 -4.52 12.62 11.90
CA LYS A 180 -3.05 12.76 11.84
C LYS A 180 -2.53 12.87 13.26
N LEU A 181 -1.79 11.85 13.71
CA LEU A 181 -1.44 11.69 15.12
C LEU A 181 0.08 11.57 15.30
N VAL A 182 0.59 12.31 16.29
CA VAL A 182 1.97 12.20 16.81
C VAL A 182 1.97 11.45 18.16
N HIS A 183 0.85 11.49 18.88
CA HIS A 183 0.65 10.91 20.19
C HIS A 183 -0.79 10.41 20.35
N GLY A 184 -1.04 9.65 21.42
CA GLY A 184 -2.31 9.00 21.66
C GLY A 184 -2.42 7.63 20.99
N ASP A 185 -3.64 7.14 20.86
CA ASP A 185 -3.95 5.83 20.30
C ASP A 185 -4.56 5.99 18.90
N ILE A 186 -4.13 5.15 17.98
CA ILE A 186 -4.71 5.04 16.63
C ILE A 186 -5.48 3.72 16.52
N SER A 187 -6.68 3.78 15.95
CA SER A 187 -7.58 2.62 15.78
C SER A 187 -7.94 2.40 14.33
N SER A 188 -7.79 1.16 13.84
CA SER A 188 -8.21 0.80 12.48
C SER A 188 -9.73 0.62 12.38
N LYS A 189 -10.32 1.08 11.27
CA LYS A 189 -11.71 0.81 10.90
C LYS A 189 -11.84 -0.50 10.11
N VAL A 190 -10.78 -0.91 9.41
CA VAL A 190 -10.73 -2.11 8.57
C VAL A 190 -10.31 -3.34 9.37
N VAL A 191 -9.21 -3.25 10.12
CA VAL A 191 -8.76 -4.31 11.05
C VAL A 191 -9.51 -4.13 12.36
N LYS A 192 -10.74 -4.65 12.40
CA LYS A 192 -11.70 -4.41 13.49
C LYS A 192 -11.09 -4.66 14.87
N GLY A 193 -11.11 -3.62 15.71
CA GLY A 193 -10.62 -3.68 17.10
C GLY A 193 -9.11 -3.52 17.26
N PHE A 194 -8.36 -3.39 16.16
CA PHE A 194 -6.93 -3.12 16.23
C PHE A 194 -6.68 -1.66 16.64
N THR A 195 -6.16 -1.48 17.85
CA THR A 195 -5.83 -0.18 18.42
C THR A 195 -4.49 -0.23 19.15
N ILE A 196 -3.58 0.66 18.77
CA ILE A 196 -2.23 0.78 19.36
C ILE A 196 -1.92 2.23 19.72
N PRO A 197 -1.10 2.48 20.75
CA PRO A 197 -0.47 3.79 20.93
C PRO A 197 0.40 4.10 19.72
N VAL A 198 0.32 5.32 19.17
CA VAL A 198 1.19 5.77 18.06
C VAL A 198 2.67 5.58 18.42
N LYS A 199 3.02 5.83 19.68
CA LYS A 199 4.38 5.65 20.19
C LYS A 199 4.89 4.20 20.11
N ALA A 200 4.01 3.20 20.00
CA ALA A 200 4.38 1.78 19.98
C ALA A 200 5.21 1.38 18.77
N ILE A 201 5.21 2.15 17.68
CA ILE A 201 6.02 1.87 16.47
C ILE A 201 7.27 2.76 16.36
N PHE A 202 7.54 3.59 17.39
CA PHE A 202 8.69 4.51 17.41
C PHE A 202 9.52 4.43 18.70
N ASP A 203 9.16 3.54 19.63
CA ASP A 203 9.77 3.39 20.95
C ASP A 203 9.68 1.93 21.42
N LYS A 204 10.83 1.29 21.61
CA LYS A 204 10.89 -0.15 21.93
C LYS A 204 10.31 -0.51 23.30
N THR A 205 10.33 0.41 24.26
CA THR A 205 9.67 0.18 25.56
C THR A 205 8.15 0.18 25.42
N GLN A 206 7.59 1.11 24.64
CA GLN A 206 6.17 1.15 24.35
C GLN A 206 5.73 -0.02 23.47
N PHE A 207 6.55 -0.40 22.48
CA PHE A 207 6.35 -1.59 21.67
C PHE A 207 6.18 -2.83 22.53
N ALA A 208 7.14 -3.12 23.42
CA ALA A 208 7.12 -4.30 24.28
C ALA A 208 5.87 -4.36 25.17
N LYS A 209 5.46 -3.22 25.76
CA LYS A 209 4.23 -3.12 26.55
C LYS A 209 2.98 -3.41 25.71
N THR A 210 2.94 -2.89 24.49
CA THR A 210 1.81 -3.06 23.58
C THR A 210 1.72 -4.52 23.11
N MET A 211 2.85 -5.11 22.70
CA MET A 211 2.98 -6.53 22.33
C MET A 211 2.46 -7.48 23.41
N ALA A 212 2.79 -7.22 24.67
CA ALA A 212 2.37 -8.08 25.80
C ALA A 212 0.85 -8.13 26.01
N THR A 213 0.10 -7.16 25.46
CA THR A 213 -1.34 -7.01 25.70
C THR A 213 -2.19 -7.11 24.43
N ILE A 214 -1.60 -6.95 23.25
CA ILE A 214 -2.35 -6.76 22.00
C ILE A 214 -3.24 -7.95 21.64
N SER A 215 -2.83 -9.19 21.91
CA SER A 215 -3.63 -10.39 21.63
C SER A 215 -4.88 -10.51 22.53
N ASN A 216 -4.86 -9.87 23.70
CA ASN A 216 -5.93 -9.94 24.70
C ASN A 216 -6.99 -8.83 24.56
N LYS A 217 -6.67 -7.74 23.85
CA LYS A 217 -7.67 -6.74 23.42
C LYS A 217 -8.59 -7.38 22.41
#